data_AF-A0A2N3C6H9-F1
#
_entry.id   AF-A0A2N3C6H9-F1
#
_cell.length_a   1.000
_cell.length_b   1.000
_cell.length_c   1.000
_cell.angle_alpha   90.00
_cell.angle_beta   90.00
_cell.angle_gamma   90.00
#
_symmetry.space_group_name_H-M   'P 1'
#
loop_
_entity.id
_entity.type
_entity.pdbx_description
1 polymer ?
#
loop_
_entity_poly.entity_id
_entity_poly.type
_entity_poly.pdbx_seq_one_letter_code
_entity_poly.pdbx_strand_id
1 'polypeptide(L)'
;EVQDPRIRLVAHPRNRGASAARNTGIREARGAWVAFQDSDDEWLPLKLEKQMARLAAAGGECVACYCGMVVVGGLERRPGTRTRLRYIPDPAVDTVEGDILPALLRHSLASTQTLVVRREALAQVDGFDESLPALEDWDCALRLAQLGRFAFVDEPLVMQYFSENSITQSAARMLTARERIIGKNRVLFDSHPGVLAHHYRALAGGHRQAGDPEAARRAILQALRLRPAAVRDWAMLGYLAFCGILPGKGKLLRSALVLFLALALAPPAAAQTSHYVAPPGWQGAGTGDGTQANPWRSIGDALKAAAAGDTLLLMDGSYGGLRWTGSTAATPEKPITIRSLNGKGAHFEWIHLQWQANNLTFRDLSLWPTQAPVGRPTGNLVFAERDISNIVVDGLDIRGRVDAPNSMFTWTVEEWSALPNGIMIGAPNSRIANNTITGIGFAIQTRGDSADNVDITGNVIDGFNGDGIRPLGDNTRVIGNRITNSFNLSNGNHDDGIQSWVTKNGVQVGLRLEENVIIGWTGPPGHPLRAVDLQGIGLFDGPFEGLVIRNNLVAVTHVWGIAAY
;
A
#
# COMPACT_ATOMS: atom_id res chain seq x y z
N GLU A 1 -46.33 -22.26 -6.89
CA GLU A 1 -45.61 -23.19 -7.79
C GLU A 1 -44.76 -22.39 -8.76
N VAL A 2 -43.54 -22.83 -9.04
CA VAL A 2 -42.69 -22.19 -10.05
C VAL A 2 -43.00 -22.83 -11.40
N GLN A 3 -43.53 -22.05 -12.36
CA GLN A 3 -43.96 -22.55 -13.66
C GLN A 3 -42.87 -22.51 -14.75
N ASP A 4 -41.68 -21.99 -14.44
CA ASP A 4 -40.54 -21.98 -15.36
C ASP A 4 -39.80 -23.34 -15.31
N PRO A 5 -39.73 -24.11 -16.42
CA PRO A 5 -39.10 -25.42 -16.44
C PRO A 5 -37.58 -25.39 -16.18
N ARG A 6 -36.94 -24.21 -16.23
CA ARG A 6 -35.52 -24.03 -15.88
C ARG A 6 -35.30 -24.00 -14.37
N ILE A 7 -36.36 -23.82 -13.58
CA ILE A 7 -36.27 -23.70 -12.12
C ILE A 7 -36.76 -24.99 -11.47
N ARG A 8 -35.95 -25.56 -10.58
CA ARG A 8 -36.29 -26.75 -9.81
C ARG A 8 -36.16 -26.47 -8.33
N LEU A 9 -37.24 -26.71 -7.58
CA LEU A 9 -37.24 -26.60 -6.14
C LEU A 9 -36.72 -27.90 -5.51
N VAL A 10 -35.68 -27.80 -4.69
CA VAL A 10 -35.20 -28.88 -3.82
C VAL A 10 -35.34 -28.40 -2.37
N ALA A 11 -36.37 -28.89 -1.68
CA ALA A 11 -36.68 -28.47 -0.33
C ALA A 11 -36.17 -29.49 0.70
N HIS A 12 -35.56 -29.01 1.79
CA HIS A 12 -35.26 -29.85 2.94
C HIS A 12 -36.49 -29.98 3.85
N PRO A 13 -36.73 -31.14 4.48
CA PRO A 13 -37.84 -31.30 5.43
C PRO A 13 -37.73 -30.40 6.68
N ARG A 14 -36.53 -29.89 6.97
CA ARG A 14 -36.22 -28.98 8.08
C ARG A 14 -35.07 -28.05 7.68
N ASN A 15 -34.96 -26.90 8.33
CA ASN A 15 -33.83 -25.98 8.13
C ASN A 15 -32.52 -26.66 8.56
N ARG A 16 -31.56 -26.77 7.62
CA ARG A 16 -30.22 -27.35 7.84
C ARG A 16 -29.10 -26.31 7.72
N GLY A 17 -29.43 -25.02 7.60
CA GLY A 17 -28.48 -23.94 7.40
C GLY A 17 -28.06 -23.74 5.94
N ALA A 18 -27.43 -22.60 5.68
CA ALA A 18 -27.05 -22.15 4.33
C ALA A 18 -26.06 -23.09 3.65
N SER A 19 -24.99 -23.51 4.35
CA SER A 19 -23.99 -24.45 3.82
C SER A 19 -24.63 -25.77 3.35
N ALA A 20 -25.55 -26.35 4.13
CA ALA A 20 -26.22 -27.61 3.75
C ALA A 20 -27.14 -27.45 2.54
N ALA A 21 -27.82 -26.31 2.44
CA ALA A 21 -28.65 -25.97 1.28
C ALA A 21 -27.78 -25.80 0.02
N ARG A 22 -26.68 -25.05 0.11
CA ARG A 22 -25.70 -24.86 -0.98
C ARG A 22 -25.09 -26.19 -1.41
N ASN A 23 -24.66 -27.04 -0.47
CA ASN A 23 -24.14 -28.37 -0.76
C ASN A 23 -25.16 -29.28 -1.45
N THR A 24 -26.44 -29.16 -1.08
CA THR A 24 -27.52 -29.86 -1.78
C THR A 24 -27.65 -29.35 -3.21
N GLY A 25 -27.65 -28.03 -3.41
CA GLY A 25 -27.63 -27.43 -4.74
C GLY A 25 -26.43 -27.88 -5.59
N ILE A 26 -25.23 -27.96 -5.02
CA ILE A 26 -24.02 -28.44 -5.69
C ILE A 26 -24.18 -29.88 -6.18
N ARG A 27 -24.68 -30.79 -5.33
CA ARG A 27 -24.94 -32.19 -5.70
C ARG A 27 -26.00 -32.33 -6.80
N GLU A 28 -26.96 -31.43 -6.80
CA GLU A 28 -28.08 -31.40 -7.74
C GLU A 28 -27.75 -30.67 -9.06
N ALA A 29 -26.63 -29.95 -9.11
CA ALA A 29 -26.22 -29.13 -10.24
C ALA A 29 -25.71 -29.97 -11.43
N ARG A 30 -26.25 -29.69 -12.62
CA ARG A 30 -25.90 -30.39 -13.86
C ARG A 30 -24.90 -29.64 -14.75
N GLY A 31 -24.69 -28.35 -14.49
CA GLY A 31 -23.75 -27.51 -15.24
C GLY A 31 -22.29 -27.77 -14.85
N ALA A 32 -21.36 -27.43 -15.74
CA ALA A 32 -19.92 -27.48 -15.48
C ALA A 32 -19.46 -26.41 -14.47
N TRP A 33 -20.21 -25.30 -14.39
CA TRP A 33 -19.99 -24.20 -13.46
C TRP A 33 -21.21 -24.03 -12.56
N VAL A 34 -20.96 -23.75 -11.28
CA VAL A 34 -21.98 -23.52 -10.25
C VAL A 34 -21.85 -22.08 -9.79
N ALA A 35 -22.93 -21.32 -9.88
CA ALA A 35 -23.05 -19.97 -9.34
C ALA A 35 -24.02 -19.98 -8.16
N PHE A 36 -23.81 -19.09 -7.19
CA PHE A 36 -24.62 -19.04 -5.97
C PHE A 36 -25.36 -17.72 -5.86
N GLN A 37 -26.60 -17.75 -5.40
CA GLN A 37 -27.34 -16.54 -5.07
C GLN A 37 -28.08 -16.72 -3.76
N ASP A 38 -27.84 -15.80 -2.84
CA ASP A 38 -28.55 -15.75 -1.56
C ASP A 38 -29.84 -14.91 -1.72
N SER A 39 -30.82 -15.16 -0.86
CA SER A 39 -32.16 -14.56 -1.00
C SER A 39 -32.25 -13.08 -0.63
N ASP A 40 -31.22 -12.55 0.02
CA ASP A 40 -31.13 -11.18 0.55
C ASP A 40 -30.16 -10.27 -0.22
N ASP A 41 -29.60 -10.76 -1.33
CA ASP A 41 -28.67 -10.02 -2.18
C ASP A 41 -29.22 -9.85 -3.62
N GLU A 42 -28.68 -8.89 -4.36
CA GLU A 42 -29.06 -8.62 -5.75
C GLU A 42 -27.89 -8.88 -6.70
N TRP A 43 -28.15 -9.69 -7.73
CA TRP A 43 -27.27 -9.79 -8.89
C TRP A 43 -27.63 -8.70 -9.89
N LEU A 44 -26.63 -7.90 -10.29
CA LEU A 44 -26.82 -6.91 -11.33
C LEU A 44 -26.81 -7.56 -12.73
N PRO A 45 -27.39 -6.89 -13.74
CA PRO A 45 -27.34 -7.36 -15.12
C PRO A 45 -25.92 -7.71 -15.57
N LEU A 46 -25.82 -8.67 -16.48
CA LEU A 46 -24.56 -9.13 -17.10
C LEU A 46 -23.59 -9.90 -16.20
N LYS A 47 -23.88 -10.12 -14.90
CA LYS A 47 -22.98 -10.85 -13.99
C LYS A 47 -22.45 -12.16 -14.59
N LEU A 48 -23.36 -13.08 -14.93
CA LEU A 48 -22.98 -14.39 -15.44
C LEU A 48 -22.32 -14.29 -16.82
N GLU A 49 -22.80 -13.43 -17.70
CA GLU A 49 -22.22 -13.23 -19.03
C GLU A 49 -20.74 -12.83 -18.93
N LYS A 50 -20.43 -11.82 -18.12
CA LYS A 50 -19.06 -11.30 -17.94
C LYS A 50 -18.14 -12.31 -17.25
N GLN A 51 -18.62 -12.99 -16.20
CA GLN A 51 -17.81 -14.00 -15.51
C GLN A 51 -17.54 -15.22 -16.37
N MET A 52 -18.51 -15.67 -17.16
CA MET A 52 -18.31 -16.78 -18.10
C MET A 52 -17.36 -16.39 -19.23
N ALA A 53 -17.45 -15.17 -19.77
CA ALA A 53 -16.51 -14.65 -20.75
C ALA A 53 -15.08 -14.57 -20.18
N ARG A 54 -14.94 -14.11 -18.92
CA ARG A 54 -13.64 -14.05 -18.23
C ARG A 54 -13.03 -15.43 -18.03
N LEU A 55 -13.84 -16.40 -17.59
CA LEU A 55 -13.40 -17.80 -17.44
C LEU A 55 -12.97 -18.42 -18.76
N ALA A 56 -13.70 -18.14 -19.85
CA ALA A 56 -13.32 -18.62 -21.19
C ALA A 56 -11.97 -18.04 -21.64
N ALA A 57 -11.70 -16.77 -21.34
CA ALA A 57 -10.44 -16.10 -21.67
C ALA A 57 -9.25 -16.55 -20.80
N ALA A 58 -9.49 -16.90 -19.54
CA ALA A 58 -8.44 -17.22 -18.56
C ALA A 58 -7.87 -18.66 -18.69
N GLY A 59 -8.51 -19.53 -19.48
CA GLY A 59 -8.03 -20.89 -19.76
C GLY A 59 -8.36 -21.95 -18.70
N GLY A 60 -7.83 -23.17 -18.88
CA GLY A 60 -8.22 -24.36 -18.12
C GLY A 60 -7.79 -24.41 -16.64
N GLU A 61 -6.82 -23.58 -16.24
CA GLU A 61 -6.25 -23.54 -14.88
C GLU A 61 -7.14 -22.82 -13.85
N CYS A 62 -8.16 -22.09 -14.32
CA CYS A 62 -9.09 -21.39 -13.44
C CYS A 62 -10.13 -22.35 -12.86
N VAL A 63 -10.24 -22.35 -11.54
CA VAL A 63 -11.22 -23.15 -10.77
C VAL A 63 -12.42 -22.33 -10.33
N ALA A 64 -12.30 -20.99 -10.30
CA ALA A 64 -13.37 -20.10 -9.92
C ALA A 64 -13.23 -18.72 -10.59
N CYS A 65 -14.35 -18.00 -10.70
CA CYS A 65 -14.40 -16.59 -10.99
C CYS A 65 -15.28 -15.88 -9.96
N TYR A 66 -14.91 -14.66 -9.59
CA TYR A 66 -15.72 -13.78 -8.77
C TYR A 66 -15.72 -12.37 -9.35
N CYS A 67 -16.58 -11.51 -8.83
CA CYS A 67 -16.77 -10.15 -9.30
C CYS A 67 -16.79 -9.18 -8.12
N GLY A 68 -16.65 -7.89 -8.43
CA GLY A 68 -16.86 -6.83 -7.48
C GLY A 68 -18.28 -6.86 -6.90
N MET A 69 -18.39 -6.54 -5.61
CA MET A 69 -19.66 -6.35 -4.93
C MET A 69 -19.67 -5.00 -4.21
N VAL A 70 -20.85 -4.39 -4.15
CA VAL A 70 -21.09 -3.18 -3.35
C VAL A 70 -21.94 -3.55 -2.14
N VAL A 71 -21.43 -3.23 -0.96
CA VAL A 71 -22.15 -3.43 0.29
C VAL A 71 -23.01 -2.19 0.59
N VAL A 72 -24.31 -2.38 0.74
CA VAL A 72 -25.31 -1.35 1.00
C VAL A 72 -25.76 -1.39 2.46
N GLY A 73 -25.35 -0.38 3.22
CA GLY A 73 -25.60 -0.30 4.66
C GLY A 73 -24.41 -0.82 5.48
N GLY A 74 -24.09 -0.16 6.59
CA GLY A 74 -22.96 -0.54 7.44
C GLY A 74 -23.40 -1.34 8.67
N LEU A 75 -22.45 -2.10 9.23
CA LEU A 75 -22.56 -2.81 10.52
C LEU A 75 -22.83 -1.89 11.74
N GLU A 76 -22.78 -0.56 11.58
CA GLU A 76 -23.15 0.40 12.62
C GLU A 76 -24.26 1.33 12.10
N ARG A 77 -25.53 0.97 12.34
CA ARG A 77 -26.64 1.93 12.26
C ARG A 77 -26.61 2.83 13.50
N ARG A 78 -25.76 3.86 13.49
CA ARG A 78 -25.97 5.00 14.40
C ARG A 78 -26.99 5.95 13.74
N PRO A 79 -28.01 6.43 14.46
CA PRO A 79 -28.90 7.45 13.91
C PRO A 79 -28.07 8.66 13.43
N GLY A 80 -28.22 9.04 12.14
CA GLY A 80 -27.52 10.19 11.54
C GLY A 80 -26.24 9.88 10.74
N THR A 81 -25.79 8.62 10.61
CA THR A 81 -24.65 8.27 9.75
C THR A 81 -25.07 7.98 8.30
N ARG A 82 -24.42 8.64 7.33
CA ARG A 82 -24.61 8.37 5.89
C ARG A 82 -24.33 6.89 5.55
N THR A 83 -25.15 6.30 4.69
CA THR A 83 -24.94 4.97 4.11
C THR A 83 -23.55 4.91 3.47
N ARG A 84 -22.67 4.04 3.97
CA ARG A 84 -21.37 3.79 3.36
C ARG A 84 -21.54 2.71 2.29
N LEU A 85 -21.17 3.03 1.05
CA LEU A 85 -20.97 2.05 -0.01
C LEU A 85 -19.53 1.55 0.09
N ARG A 86 -19.32 0.23 0.00
CA ARG A 86 -17.98 -0.37 -0.01
C ARG A 86 -17.88 -1.36 -1.17
N TYR A 87 -16.87 -1.18 -2.02
CA TYR A 87 -16.49 -2.12 -3.07
C TYR A 87 -15.60 -3.23 -2.50
N ILE A 88 -15.86 -4.49 -2.84
CA ILE A 88 -15.09 -5.67 -2.39
C ILE A 88 -14.95 -6.64 -3.58
N PRO A 89 -13.76 -7.24 -3.82
CA PRO A 89 -12.47 -6.95 -3.18
C PRO A 89 -11.98 -5.54 -3.53
N ASP A 90 -10.91 -5.07 -2.90
CA ASP A 90 -10.24 -3.82 -3.29
C ASP A 90 -9.02 -4.16 -4.18
N PRO A 91 -9.12 -4.02 -5.51
CA PRO A 91 -8.04 -4.38 -6.44
C PRO A 91 -6.77 -3.53 -6.25
N ALA A 92 -6.85 -2.41 -5.52
CA ALA A 92 -5.70 -1.56 -5.25
C ALA A 92 -4.77 -2.14 -4.18
N VAL A 93 -5.27 -3.05 -3.33
CA VAL A 93 -4.54 -3.62 -2.16
C VAL A 93 -4.48 -5.14 -2.15
N ASP A 94 -5.39 -5.82 -2.87
CA ASP A 94 -5.45 -7.27 -2.93
C ASP A 94 -4.99 -7.82 -4.27
N THR A 95 -4.26 -8.93 -4.24
CA THR A 95 -4.10 -9.77 -5.43
C THR A 95 -5.45 -10.41 -5.71
N VAL A 96 -6.19 -9.84 -6.65
CA VAL A 96 -7.58 -10.23 -6.93
C VAL A 96 -7.71 -11.30 -8.01
N GLU A 97 -6.67 -11.56 -8.79
CA GLU A 97 -6.69 -12.53 -9.87
C GLU A 97 -5.44 -13.43 -9.84
N GLY A 98 -5.55 -14.64 -10.37
CA GLY A 98 -4.47 -15.61 -10.45
C GLY A 98 -4.36 -16.40 -9.15
N ASP A 99 -3.17 -16.40 -8.55
CA ASP A 99 -2.94 -16.95 -7.22
C ASP A 99 -3.35 -15.93 -6.14
N ILE A 100 -4.59 -16.08 -5.67
CA ILE A 100 -5.18 -15.20 -4.66
C ILE A 100 -5.02 -15.76 -3.23
N LEU A 101 -4.37 -16.91 -3.05
CA LEU A 101 -4.23 -17.55 -1.73
C LEU A 101 -3.55 -16.64 -0.71
N PRO A 102 -2.45 -15.90 -1.02
CA PRO A 102 -1.84 -14.97 -0.07
C PRO A 102 -2.78 -13.86 0.40
N ALA A 103 -3.66 -13.39 -0.49
CA ALA A 103 -4.64 -12.36 -0.16
C ALA A 103 -5.82 -12.93 0.66
N LEU A 104 -6.32 -14.12 0.30
CA LEU A 104 -7.33 -14.85 1.08
C LEU A 104 -6.86 -15.22 2.49
N LEU A 105 -5.56 -15.48 2.69
CA LEU A 105 -5.04 -15.72 4.03
C LEU A 105 -5.21 -14.51 4.95
N ARG A 106 -5.31 -13.27 4.43
CA ARG A 106 -5.49 -12.06 5.26
C ARG A 106 -6.95 -11.81 5.61
N HIS A 107 -7.84 -11.91 4.62
CA HIS A 107 -9.27 -11.68 4.78
C HIS A 107 -10.06 -12.30 3.62
N SER A 108 -11.38 -12.39 3.78
CA SER A 108 -12.26 -12.87 2.69
C SER A 108 -12.34 -11.83 1.57
N LEU A 109 -12.10 -12.28 0.34
CA LEU A 109 -12.16 -11.46 -0.88
C LEU A 109 -13.43 -11.71 -1.71
N ALA A 110 -14.01 -12.90 -1.55
CA ALA A 110 -15.16 -13.35 -2.31
C ALA A 110 -16.28 -13.76 -1.35
N SER A 111 -17.43 -13.13 -1.51
CA SER A 111 -18.67 -13.53 -0.84
C SER A 111 -19.37 -14.59 -1.68
N THR A 112 -20.19 -15.44 -1.07
CA THR A 112 -20.83 -16.58 -1.75
C THR A 112 -21.47 -16.21 -3.09
N GLN A 113 -22.28 -15.16 -3.10
CA GLN A 113 -23.04 -14.68 -4.24
C GLN A 113 -22.20 -14.11 -5.39
N THR A 114 -20.93 -13.76 -5.15
CA THR A 114 -20.04 -13.30 -6.22
C THR A 114 -19.43 -14.46 -7.00
N LEU A 115 -19.40 -15.66 -6.42
CA LEU A 115 -18.67 -16.82 -6.96
C LEU A 115 -19.39 -17.54 -8.10
N VAL A 116 -18.59 -17.94 -9.09
CA VAL A 116 -18.89 -18.94 -10.12
C VAL A 116 -17.74 -19.95 -10.09
N VAL A 117 -18.00 -21.18 -9.68
CA VAL A 117 -16.97 -22.18 -9.39
C VAL A 117 -17.13 -23.41 -10.26
N ARG A 118 -16.01 -23.98 -10.71
CA ARG A 118 -15.99 -25.22 -11.46
C ARG A 118 -16.54 -26.34 -10.58
N ARG A 119 -17.54 -27.07 -11.07
CA ARG A 119 -18.22 -28.11 -10.28
C ARG A 119 -17.26 -29.19 -9.80
N GLU A 120 -16.28 -29.58 -10.63
CA GLU A 120 -15.27 -30.57 -10.22
C GLU A 120 -14.40 -30.05 -9.06
N ALA A 121 -14.08 -28.76 -9.02
CA ALA A 121 -13.31 -28.18 -7.92
C ALA A 121 -14.11 -28.16 -6.61
N LEU A 122 -15.42 -27.84 -6.67
CA LEU A 122 -16.32 -27.94 -5.52
C LEU A 122 -16.42 -29.36 -4.97
N ALA A 123 -16.44 -30.38 -5.85
CA ALA A 123 -16.43 -31.78 -5.44
C ALA A 123 -15.11 -32.18 -4.78
N GLN A 124 -13.96 -31.72 -5.30
CA GLN A 124 -12.64 -32.00 -4.72
C GLN A 124 -12.47 -31.42 -3.32
N VAL A 125 -13.07 -30.26 -3.03
CA VAL A 125 -13.00 -29.65 -1.70
C VAL A 125 -14.15 -30.07 -0.77
N ASP A 126 -15.07 -30.93 -1.22
CA ASP A 126 -16.28 -31.35 -0.50
C ASP A 126 -17.24 -30.18 -0.13
N GLY A 127 -17.38 -29.22 -1.05
CA GLY A 127 -18.32 -28.11 -0.91
C GLY A 127 -18.05 -27.19 0.28
N PHE A 128 -19.11 -26.68 0.91
CA PHE A 128 -19.04 -25.81 2.09
C PHE A 128 -19.04 -26.63 3.37
N ASP A 129 -18.24 -26.22 4.36
CA ASP A 129 -18.21 -26.87 5.67
C ASP A 129 -19.50 -26.57 6.46
N GLU A 130 -20.38 -27.57 6.58
CA GLU A 130 -21.67 -27.45 7.29
C GLU A 130 -21.50 -27.21 8.81
N SER A 131 -20.30 -27.41 9.36
CA SER A 131 -20.04 -27.18 10.78
C SER A 131 -19.73 -25.71 11.10
N LEU A 132 -19.37 -24.90 10.10
CA LEU A 132 -19.00 -23.50 10.32
C LEU A 132 -20.25 -22.64 10.60
N PRO A 133 -20.25 -21.84 11.68
CA PRO A 133 -21.39 -20.99 11.99
C PRO A 133 -21.42 -19.68 11.17
N ALA A 134 -20.35 -19.33 10.48
CA ALA A 134 -20.19 -18.16 9.61
C ALA A 134 -18.91 -18.33 8.76
N LEU A 135 -18.64 -17.40 7.83
CA LEU A 135 -17.41 -17.38 7.03
C LEU A 135 -17.18 -18.67 6.22
N GLU A 136 -18.25 -19.39 5.89
CA GLU A 136 -18.19 -20.62 5.13
C GLU A 136 -17.66 -20.41 3.71
N ASP A 137 -17.89 -19.23 3.14
CA ASP A 137 -17.34 -18.79 1.86
C ASP A 137 -15.83 -18.58 1.93
N TRP A 138 -15.34 -17.98 3.01
CA TRP A 138 -13.91 -17.78 3.22
C TRP A 138 -13.16 -19.11 3.33
N ASP A 139 -13.68 -20.06 4.11
CA ASP A 139 -13.11 -21.43 4.19
C ASP A 139 -13.13 -22.13 2.83
N CYS A 140 -14.25 -22.05 2.10
CA CYS A 140 -14.39 -22.65 0.78
C CYS A 140 -13.41 -22.03 -0.23
N ALA A 141 -13.28 -20.70 -0.25
CA ALA A 141 -12.35 -19.99 -1.11
C ALA A 141 -10.89 -20.36 -0.82
N LEU A 142 -10.51 -20.47 0.46
CA LEU A 142 -9.16 -20.92 0.86
C LEU A 142 -8.83 -22.33 0.35
N ARG A 143 -9.80 -23.26 0.40
CA ARG A 143 -9.62 -24.62 -0.12
C ARG A 143 -9.56 -24.65 -1.65
N LEU A 144 -10.41 -23.87 -2.32
CA LEU A 144 -10.41 -23.77 -3.78
C LEU A 144 -9.12 -23.13 -4.32
N ALA A 145 -8.59 -22.09 -3.66
CA ALA A 145 -7.37 -21.40 -4.09
C ALA A 145 -6.11 -22.29 -4.01
N GLN A 146 -6.16 -23.38 -3.24
CA GLN A 146 -5.10 -24.40 -3.23
C GLN A 146 -5.18 -25.37 -4.42
N LEU A 147 -6.32 -25.45 -5.11
CA LEU A 147 -6.49 -26.31 -6.28
C LEU A 147 -6.16 -25.61 -7.61
N GLY A 148 -6.29 -24.28 -7.68
CA GLY A 148 -6.03 -23.55 -8.89
C GLY A 148 -6.34 -22.06 -8.81
N ARG A 149 -6.24 -21.39 -9.95
CA ARG A 149 -6.31 -19.93 -10.06
C ARG A 149 -7.74 -19.41 -10.03
N PHE A 150 -7.89 -18.16 -9.62
CA PHE A 150 -9.15 -17.42 -9.67
C PHE A 150 -9.11 -16.38 -10.78
N ALA A 151 -10.21 -16.24 -11.51
CA ALA A 151 -10.44 -15.13 -12.42
C ALA A 151 -11.25 -14.03 -11.73
N PHE A 152 -11.06 -12.78 -12.10
CA PHE A 152 -11.79 -11.66 -11.51
C PHE A 152 -12.43 -10.76 -12.58
N VAL A 153 -13.65 -10.31 -12.31
CA VAL A 153 -14.31 -9.25 -13.06
C VAL A 153 -14.39 -8.02 -12.18
N ASP A 154 -13.61 -7.00 -12.54
CA ASP A 154 -13.53 -5.75 -11.79
C ASP A 154 -14.71 -4.81 -12.09
N GLU A 155 -15.91 -5.30 -11.78
CA GLU A 155 -17.15 -4.54 -11.87
C GLU A 155 -18.09 -4.90 -10.71
N PRO A 156 -18.86 -3.94 -10.18
CA PRO A 156 -19.76 -4.14 -9.04
C PRO A 156 -21.03 -4.90 -9.46
N LEU A 157 -20.92 -6.18 -9.77
CA LEU A 157 -22.01 -7.00 -10.33
C LEU A 157 -22.93 -7.61 -9.28
N VAL A 158 -22.71 -7.29 -8.00
CA VAL A 158 -23.52 -7.73 -6.86
C VAL A 158 -23.75 -6.56 -5.91
N MET A 159 -24.99 -6.42 -5.43
CA MET A 159 -25.33 -5.56 -4.30
C MET A 159 -25.66 -6.43 -3.08
N GLN A 160 -24.94 -6.23 -1.98
CA GLN A 160 -25.21 -6.90 -0.72
C GLN A 160 -26.00 -6.00 0.22
N TYR A 161 -27.04 -6.54 0.85
CA TYR A 161 -27.86 -5.81 1.83
C TYR A 161 -27.72 -6.40 3.23
N PHE A 162 -27.69 -5.54 4.26
CA PHE A 162 -27.79 -6.00 5.65
C PHE A 162 -29.24 -5.96 6.14
N SER A 163 -29.71 -7.10 6.65
CA SER A 163 -30.94 -7.21 7.42
C SER A 163 -30.64 -7.40 8.91
N GLU A 164 -31.60 -7.12 9.80
CA GLU A 164 -31.44 -7.31 11.25
C GLU A 164 -31.10 -8.75 11.66
N ASN A 165 -31.39 -9.74 10.79
CA ASN A 165 -31.14 -11.16 11.02
C ASN A 165 -29.92 -11.70 10.26
N SER A 166 -29.12 -10.85 9.62
CA SER A 166 -27.95 -11.30 8.85
C SER A 166 -26.93 -12.01 9.74
N ILE A 167 -26.49 -13.20 9.33
CA ILE A 167 -25.51 -14.04 10.07
C ILE A 167 -24.21 -13.28 10.37
N THR A 168 -23.80 -12.42 9.43
CA THR A 168 -22.63 -11.53 9.51
C THR A 168 -22.70 -10.50 10.64
N GLN A 169 -23.86 -10.28 11.28
CA GLN A 169 -23.98 -9.40 12.44
C GLN A 169 -23.63 -10.10 13.77
N SER A 170 -23.56 -11.44 13.80
CA SER A 170 -23.22 -12.17 15.02
C SER A 170 -21.71 -12.26 15.24
N ALA A 171 -21.16 -11.31 16.01
CA ALA A 171 -19.74 -11.29 16.36
C ALA A 171 -19.25 -12.63 16.95
N ALA A 172 -20.06 -13.29 17.79
CA ALA A 172 -19.72 -14.59 18.38
C ALA A 172 -19.57 -15.71 17.34
N ARG A 173 -20.46 -15.76 16.34
CA ARG A 173 -20.37 -16.73 15.23
C ARG A 173 -19.15 -16.46 14.37
N MET A 174 -18.87 -15.19 14.06
CA MET A 174 -17.70 -14.76 13.29
C MET A 174 -16.37 -15.14 13.97
N LEU A 175 -16.28 -14.98 15.30
CA LEU A 175 -15.10 -15.35 16.07
C LEU A 175 -14.90 -16.87 16.07
N THR A 176 -15.96 -17.62 16.39
CA THR A 176 -15.93 -19.08 16.41
C THR A 176 -15.53 -19.66 15.05
N ALA A 177 -16.10 -19.12 13.97
CA ALA A 177 -15.74 -19.52 12.61
C ALA A 177 -14.28 -19.23 12.29
N ARG A 178 -13.80 -18.02 12.60
CA ARG A 178 -12.40 -17.62 12.37
C ARG A 178 -11.42 -18.54 13.11
N GLU A 179 -11.68 -18.88 14.36
CA GLU A 179 -10.86 -19.82 15.13
C GLU A 179 -10.81 -21.21 14.48
N ARG A 180 -11.96 -21.72 14.04
CA ARG A 180 -12.04 -23.02 13.35
C ARG A 180 -11.30 -23.02 12.02
N ILE A 181 -11.46 -21.97 11.22
CA ILE A 181 -10.78 -21.84 9.92
C ILE A 181 -9.26 -21.81 10.11
N ILE A 182 -8.76 -21.03 11.07
CA ILE A 182 -7.32 -20.98 11.39
C ILE A 182 -6.82 -22.34 11.88
N GLY A 183 -7.59 -23.01 12.75
CA GLY A 183 -7.23 -24.33 13.27
C GLY A 183 -7.18 -25.41 12.18
N LYS A 184 -8.17 -25.42 11.28
CA LYS A 184 -8.28 -26.38 10.17
C LYS A 184 -7.18 -26.17 9.12
N ASN A 185 -6.77 -24.92 8.91
CA ASN A 185 -5.75 -24.53 7.93
C ASN A 185 -4.40 -24.21 8.58
N ARG A 186 -4.08 -24.84 9.72
CA ARG A 186 -2.95 -24.44 10.57
C ARG A 186 -1.61 -24.41 9.85
N VAL A 187 -1.35 -25.40 8.99
CA VAL A 187 -0.13 -25.50 8.19
C VAL A 187 0.06 -24.27 7.29
N LEU A 188 -1.02 -23.78 6.67
CA LEU A 188 -0.98 -22.58 5.82
C LEU A 188 -0.75 -21.31 6.63
N PHE A 189 -1.36 -21.20 7.81
CA PHE A 189 -1.21 -20.00 8.65
C PHE A 189 0.13 -19.95 9.39
N ASP A 190 0.69 -21.10 9.79
CA ASP A 190 1.98 -21.15 10.49
C ASP A 190 3.16 -20.74 9.59
N SER A 191 3.06 -20.97 8.28
CA SER A 191 4.03 -20.44 7.32
C SER A 191 3.93 -18.92 7.12
N HIS A 192 2.92 -18.26 7.70
CA HIS A 192 2.66 -16.82 7.60
C HIS A 192 2.46 -16.16 8.98
N PRO A 193 3.49 -16.11 9.85
CA PRO A 193 3.35 -15.69 11.25
C PRO A 193 2.81 -14.26 11.43
N GLY A 194 3.10 -13.36 10.49
CA GLY A 194 2.55 -12.00 10.49
C GLY A 194 1.05 -11.95 10.26
N VAL A 195 0.55 -12.77 9.32
CA VAL A 195 -0.88 -12.92 9.02
C VAL A 195 -1.59 -13.59 10.19
N LEU A 196 -1.02 -14.68 10.71
CA LEU A 196 -1.58 -15.37 11.88
C LEU A 196 -1.64 -14.47 13.12
N ALA A 197 -0.63 -13.65 13.38
CA ALA A 197 -0.66 -12.65 14.46
C ALA A 197 -1.77 -11.60 14.24
N HIS A 198 -2.01 -11.18 12.99
CA HIS A 198 -3.14 -10.30 12.65
C HIS A 198 -4.49 -10.95 13.01
N HIS A 199 -4.69 -12.23 12.70
CA HIS A 199 -5.91 -12.93 13.09
C HIS A 199 -6.07 -13.06 14.60
N TYR A 200 -5.01 -13.38 15.33
CA TYR A 200 -5.06 -13.44 16.78
C TYR A 200 -5.40 -12.10 17.42
N ARG A 201 -4.91 -11.00 16.85
CA ARG A 201 -5.31 -9.65 17.27
C ARG A 201 -6.79 -9.37 17.00
N ALA A 202 -7.30 -9.77 15.84
CA ALA A 202 -8.72 -9.63 15.52
C ALA A 202 -9.61 -10.46 16.48
N LEU A 203 -9.19 -11.70 16.79
CA LEU A 203 -9.85 -12.55 17.79
C LEU A 203 -9.84 -11.91 19.17
N ALA A 204 -8.69 -11.36 19.60
CA ALA A 204 -8.59 -10.64 20.86
C ALA A 204 -9.56 -9.45 20.91
N GLY A 205 -9.71 -8.73 19.79
CA GLY A 205 -10.59 -7.57 19.68
C GLY A 205 -12.06 -7.95 19.81
N GLY A 206 -12.46 -9.02 19.14
CA GLY A 206 -13.84 -9.49 19.19
C GLY A 206 -14.19 -10.17 20.52
N HIS A 207 -13.33 -11.01 21.09
CA HIS A 207 -13.58 -11.61 22.41
C HIS A 207 -13.77 -10.55 23.49
N ARG A 208 -12.98 -9.47 23.43
CA ARG A 208 -13.15 -8.30 24.29
C ARG A 208 -14.51 -7.63 24.11
N GLN A 209 -14.98 -7.46 22.87
CA GLN A 209 -16.30 -6.89 22.58
C GLN A 209 -17.44 -7.81 23.02
N ALA A 210 -17.23 -9.13 22.95
CA ALA A 210 -18.17 -10.15 23.41
C ALA A 210 -18.20 -10.31 24.94
N GLY A 211 -17.33 -9.60 25.69
CA GLY A 211 -17.26 -9.69 27.14
C GLY A 211 -16.50 -10.91 27.68
N ASP A 212 -15.65 -11.56 26.86
CA ASP A 212 -14.76 -12.65 27.27
C ASP A 212 -13.30 -12.17 27.35
N PRO A 213 -12.89 -11.55 28.46
CA PRO A 213 -11.53 -11.02 28.62
C PRO A 213 -10.46 -12.10 28.68
N GLU A 214 -10.79 -13.31 29.14
CA GLU A 214 -9.85 -14.43 29.23
C GLU A 214 -9.52 -14.98 27.85
N ALA A 215 -10.53 -15.17 26.98
CA ALA A 215 -10.30 -15.51 25.58
C ALA A 215 -9.55 -14.40 24.84
N ALA A 216 -9.89 -13.14 25.12
CA ALA A 216 -9.19 -11.99 24.53
C ALA A 216 -7.70 -11.97 24.93
N ARG A 217 -7.40 -12.25 26.20
CA ARG A 217 -6.04 -12.33 26.73
C ARG A 217 -5.26 -13.50 26.11
N ARG A 218 -5.86 -14.69 26.02
CA ARG A 218 -5.23 -15.85 25.35
C ARG A 218 -4.90 -15.53 23.90
N ALA A 219 -5.83 -14.93 23.16
CA ALA A 219 -5.62 -14.57 21.77
C ALA A 219 -4.50 -13.53 21.59
N ILE A 220 -4.48 -12.45 22.39
CA ILE A 220 -3.41 -11.44 22.26
C ILE A 220 -2.03 -11.98 22.66
N LEU A 221 -1.98 -12.91 23.62
CA LEU A 221 -0.73 -13.60 23.98
C LEU A 221 -0.22 -14.48 22.83
N GLN A 222 -1.10 -15.12 22.04
CA GLN A 222 -0.69 -15.84 20.83
C GLN A 222 -0.14 -14.88 19.76
N ALA A 223 -0.76 -13.70 19.58
CA ALA A 223 -0.23 -12.67 18.70
C ALA A 223 1.18 -12.21 19.14
N LEU A 224 1.37 -11.97 20.44
CA LEU A 224 2.67 -11.60 21.02
C LEU A 224 3.72 -12.70 20.94
N ARG A 225 3.35 -13.98 21.04
CA ARG A 225 4.29 -15.09 20.81
C ARG A 225 4.84 -15.09 19.39
N LEU A 226 4.00 -14.75 18.41
CA LEU A 226 4.39 -14.64 17.00
C LEU A 226 5.13 -13.33 16.70
N ARG A 227 4.79 -12.23 17.40
CA ARG A 227 5.42 -10.91 17.25
C ARG A 227 5.65 -10.23 18.62
N PRO A 228 6.71 -10.58 19.35
CA PRO A 228 6.94 -10.09 20.72
C PRO A 228 7.27 -8.59 20.79
N ALA A 229 7.69 -7.98 19.68
CA ALA A 229 7.97 -6.54 19.59
C ALA A 229 6.73 -5.69 19.22
N ALA A 230 5.55 -6.28 19.07
CA ALA A 230 4.35 -5.54 18.65
C ALA A 230 3.78 -4.69 19.79
N VAL A 231 4.17 -3.41 19.85
CA VAL A 231 3.71 -2.43 20.87
C VAL A 231 2.19 -2.38 20.98
N ARG A 232 1.49 -2.42 19.85
CA ARG A 232 0.02 -2.45 19.81
C ARG A 232 -0.58 -3.65 20.56
N ASP A 233 0.08 -4.81 20.49
CA ASP A 233 -0.41 -6.03 21.13
C ASP A 233 -0.11 -6.02 22.64
N TRP A 234 1.03 -5.45 23.04
CA TRP A 234 1.33 -5.16 24.45
C TRP A 234 0.35 -4.15 25.06
N ALA A 235 0.03 -3.06 24.35
CA ALA A 235 -0.96 -2.07 24.78
C ALA A 235 -2.34 -2.71 24.97
N MET A 236 -2.73 -3.59 24.05
CA MET A 236 -3.97 -4.35 24.15
C MET A 236 -3.96 -5.34 25.32
N LEU A 237 -2.86 -6.06 25.56
CA LEU A 237 -2.70 -6.93 26.72
C LEU A 237 -2.79 -6.13 28.04
N GLY A 238 -2.14 -4.97 28.12
CA GLY A 238 -2.23 -4.06 29.27
C GLY A 238 -3.66 -3.57 29.53
N TYR A 239 -4.37 -3.19 28.47
CA TYR A 239 -5.79 -2.84 28.55
C TYR A 239 -6.64 -3.98 29.11
N LEU A 240 -6.45 -5.21 28.61
CA LEU A 240 -7.20 -6.39 29.05
C LEU A 240 -6.91 -6.77 30.50
N ALA A 241 -5.64 -6.69 30.94
CA ALA A 241 -5.25 -6.95 32.33
C ALA A 241 -5.88 -5.94 33.30
N PHE A 242 -6.04 -4.68 32.88
CA PHE A 242 -6.60 -3.63 33.73
C PHE A 242 -8.14 -3.70 33.84
N CYS A 243 -8.83 -4.16 32.79
CA CYS A 243 -10.29 -4.35 32.83
C CYS A 243 -10.75 -5.42 33.83
N GLY A 244 -9.89 -6.38 34.20
CA GLY A 244 -10.22 -7.45 35.16
C GLY A 244 -10.16 -7.06 36.63
N ILE A 245 -9.55 -5.93 36.99
CA ILE A 245 -9.21 -5.59 38.39
C ILE A 245 -10.23 -4.65 39.05
N LEU A 246 -11.07 -3.92 38.29
CA LEU A 246 -12.03 -2.94 38.84
C LEU A 246 -13.37 -2.96 38.10
N PRO A 247 -14.36 -3.79 38.49
CA PRO A 247 -15.73 -3.60 38.04
C PRO A 247 -16.32 -2.33 38.68
N GLY A 248 -16.87 -1.40 37.86
CA GLY A 248 -17.77 -0.34 38.38
C GLY A 248 -17.26 1.10 38.64
N LYS A 249 -16.14 1.61 38.08
CA LYS A 249 -15.79 3.06 38.20
C LYS A 249 -15.44 3.74 36.86
N GLY A 250 -15.82 5.01 36.73
CA GLY A 250 -16.11 5.74 35.49
C GLY A 250 -15.03 5.79 34.40
N LYS A 251 -15.51 5.87 33.14
CA LYS A 251 -14.72 5.81 31.89
C LYS A 251 -13.51 6.77 31.84
N LEU A 252 -13.59 7.98 32.43
CA LEU A 252 -12.49 8.95 32.39
C LEU A 252 -11.29 8.58 33.27
N LEU A 253 -11.51 8.04 34.47
CA LEU A 253 -10.43 7.66 35.39
C LEU A 253 -9.64 6.45 34.85
N ARG A 254 -10.32 5.55 34.13
CA ARG A 254 -9.71 4.38 33.48
C ARG A 254 -8.82 4.77 32.30
N SER A 255 -9.24 5.73 31.48
CA SER A 255 -8.42 6.23 30.36
C SER A 255 -7.19 7.00 30.84
N ALA A 256 -7.32 7.80 31.90
CA ALA A 256 -6.21 8.60 32.44
C ALA A 256 -5.15 7.73 33.14
N LEU A 257 -5.55 6.69 33.89
CA LEU A 257 -4.61 5.84 34.62
C LEU A 257 -3.96 4.76 33.73
N VAL A 258 -4.66 4.27 32.70
CA VAL A 258 -4.06 3.40 31.65
C VAL A 258 -3.04 4.16 30.83
N LEU A 259 -3.27 5.45 30.54
CA LEU A 259 -2.25 6.33 29.94
C LEU A 259 -1.05 6.51 30.88
N PHE A 260 -1.29 6.68 32.19
CA PHE A 260 -0.25 6.86 33.20
C PHE A 260 0.61 5.60 33.44
N LEU A 261 0.00 4.40 33.47
CA LEU A 261 0.71 3.13 33.61
C LEU A 261 1.37 2.67 32.30
N ALA A 262 0.79 2.98 31.13
CA ALA A 262 1.45 2.80 29.84
C ALA A 262 2.66 3.73 29.69
N LEU A 263 2.62 4.94 30.28
CA LEU A 263 3.76 5.87 30.36
C LEU A 263 4.79 5.49 31.43
N ALA A 264 4.36 4.84 32.54
CA ALA A 264 5.26 4.43 33.63
C ALA A 264 5.97 3.09 33.38
N LEU A 265 5.42 2.25 32.50
CA LEU A 265 6.07 1.03 31.98
C LEU A 265 6.64 1.23 30.57
N ALA A 266 6.38 2.37 29.92
CA ALA A 266 7.18 2.76 28.78
C ALA A 266 8.62 2.95 29.27
N PRO A 267 9.63 2.45 28.53
CA PRO A 267 11.00 2.87 28.79
C PRO A 267 10.99 4.41 28.81
N PRO A 268 11.80 5.05 29.68
CA PRO A 268 11.86 6.50 29.75
C PRO A 268 11.98 7.01 28.32
N ALA A 269 11.21 8.04 27.96
CA ALA A 269 11.33 8.67 26.66
C ALA A 269 12.81 8.92 26.43
N ALA A 270 13.44 8.08 25.60
CA ALA A 270 14.84 8.19 25.31
C ALA A 270 14.98 9.60 24.77
N ALA A 271 15.86 10.40 25.37
CA ALA A 271 16.29 11.63 24.75
C ALA A 271 16.61 11.28 23.29
N GLN A 272 16.13 12.08 22.34
CA GLN A 272 16.42 11.84 20.93
C GLN A 272 17.92 11.58 20.78
N THR A 273 18.28 10.37 20.39
CA THR A 273 19.68 9.94 20.35
C THR A 273 20.16 9.84 18.91
N SER A 274 21.44 10.15 18.74
CA SER A 274 22.12 9.98 17.47
C SER A 274 22.86 8.64 17.48
N HIS A 275 22.60 7.81 16.47
CA HIS A 275 23.30 6.56 16.21
C HIS A 275 24.24 6.77 15.04
N TYR A 276 25.51 6.42 15.19
CA TYR A 276 26.51 6.49 14.12
C TYR A 276 26.50 5.20 13.32
N VAL A 277 26.57 5.31 12.00
CA VAL A 277 26.61 4.17 11.08
C VAL A 277 27.83 4.34 10.16
N ALA A 278 28.65 3.30 10.07
CA ALA A 278 29.82 3.27 9.20
C ALA A 278 29.48 2.64 7.83
N PRO A 279 30.15 3.07 6.74
CA PRO A 279 29.97 2.46 5.43
C PRO A 279 30.51 1.02 5.39
N PRO A 280 30.00 0.16 4.49
CA PRO A 280 30.59 -1.14 4.21
C PRO A 280 32.11 -1.07 3.99
N GLY A 281 32.86 -2.01 4.58
CA GLY A 281 34.31 -2.10 4.45
C GLY A 281 35.12 -1.19 5.40
N TRP A 282 34.45 -0.38 6.23
CA TRP A 282 35.13 0.39 7.29
C TRP A 282 35.93 -0.53 8.23
N GLN A 283 37.21 -0.22 8.42
CA GLN A 283 38.20 -1.07 9.11
C GLN A 283 38.27 -0.86 10.62
N GLY A 284 37.49 0.08 11.16
CA GLY A 284 37.50 0.34 12.60
C GLY A 284 36.78 -0.75 13.41
N ALA A 285 37.05 -0.75 14.70
CA ALA A 285 36.35 -1.61 15.65
C ALA A 285 34.91 -1.10 15.78
N GLY A 286 33.97 -1.76 15.12
CA GLY A 286 32.57 -1.50 15.42
C GLY A 286 31.62 -2.42 14.69
N THR A 287 30.98 -3.31 15.44
CA THR A 287 29.75 -4.04 15.08
C THR A 287 28.59 -3.64 16.01
N GLY A 288 28.77 -2.58 16.82
CA GLY A 288 28.07 -2.38 18.09
C GLY A 288 27.32 -1.05 18.24
N ASP A 289 27.07 -0.69 19.50
CA ASP A 289 25.95 0.07 20.11
C ASP A 289 25.50 1.42 19.52
N GLY A 290 26.04 1.86 18.38
CA GLY A 290 25.63 3.08 17.69
C GLY A 290 26.31 4.33 18.21
N THR A 291 27.29 4.23 19.11
CA THR A 291 28.12 5.38 19.52
C THR A 291 29.14 5.74 18.44
N GLN A 292 29.68 6.96 18.47
CA GLN A 292 30.68 7.40 17.48
C GLN A 292 31.96 6.55 17.50
N ALA A 293 32.35 6.05 18.67
CA ALA A 293 33.52 5.19 18.82
C ALA A 293 33.26 3.73 18.36
N ASN A 294 31.99 3.32 18.30
CA ASN A 294 31.55 1.96 17.97
C ASN A 294 30.29 2.01 17.09
N PRO A 295 30.40 2.51 15.84
CA PRO A 295 29.25 2.70 14.97
C PRO A 295 28.63 1.38 14.51
N TRP A 296 27.36 1.42 14.12
CA TRP A 296 26.69 0.31 13.45
C TRP A 296 27.34 0.02 12.09
N ARG A 297 27.41 -1.25 11.67
CA ARG A 297 27.93 -1.66 10.34
C ARG A 297 26.88 -1.69 9.23
N SER A 298 25.61 -1.62 9.60
CA SER A 298 24.52 -1.66 8.64
C SER A 298 23.42 -0.68 9.04
N ILE A 299 22.88 0.01 8.05
CA ILE A 299 21.70 0.86 8.23
C ILE A 299 20.53 0.02 8.73
N GLY A 300 20.40 -1.22 8.27
CA GLY A 300 19.32 -2.10 8.67
C GLY A 300 19.33 -2.45 10.16
N ASP A 301 20.51 -2.66 10.75
CA ASP A 301 20.60 -2.94 12.19
C ASP A 301 20.43 -1.66 13.02
N ALA A 302 20.97 -0.54 12.53
CA ALA A 302 20.72 0.76 13.13
C ALA A 302 19.21 1.12 13.13
N LEU A 303 18.49 0.86 12.04
CA LEU A 303 17.04 1.07 11.94
C LEU A 303 16.23 0.17 12.88
N LYS A 304 16.69 -1.05 13.15
CA LYS A 304 16.05 -1.96 14.12
C LYS A 304 16.30 -1.53 15.56
N ALA A 305 17.48 -0.96 15.83
CA ALA A 305 17.88 -0.53 17.17
C ALA A 305 17.32 0.86 17.54
N ALA A 306 17.11 1.73 16.55
CA ALA A 306 16.65 3.10 16.76
C ALA A 306 15.24 3.18 17.37
N ALA A 307 15.09 4.09 18.34
CA ALA A 307 13.81 4.47 18.90
C ALA A 307 13.09 5.51 18.02
N ALA A 308 11.79 5.73 18.29
CA ALA A 308 11.00 6.74 17.59
C ALA A 308 11.63 8.14 17.76
N GLY A 309 11.94 8.81 16.65
CA GLY A 309 12.54 10.15 16.64
C GLY A 309 14.07 10.17 16.56
N ASP A 310 14.73 9.02 16.70
CA ASP A 310 16.19 8.95 16.64
C ASP A 310 16.74 9.36 15.27
N THR A 311 18.01 9.76 15.26
CA THR A 311 18.75 10.08 14.04
C THR A 311 19.87 9.08 13.80
N LEU A 312 19.92 8.49 12.62
CA LEU A 312 21.06 7.73 12.12
C LEU A 312 22.00 8.70 11.38
N LEU A 313 23.17 8.94 11.95
CA LEU A 313 24.26 9.74 11.38
C LEU A 313 25.19 8.82 10.58
N LEU A 314 25.09 8.91 9.26
CA LEU A 314 25.91 8.13 8.34
C LEU A 314 27.27 8.79 8.17
N MET A 315 28.33 8.08 8.52
CA MET A 315 29.70 8.52 8.25
C MET A 315 29.95 8.62 6.74
N ASP A 316 30.95 9.44 6.35
CA ASP A 316 31.29 9.64 4.94
C ASP A 316 31.73 8.33 4.28
N GLY A 317 31.24 8.08 3.06
CA GLY A 317 31.52 6.86 2.30
C GLY A 317 30.34 6.38 1.47
N SER A 318 30.55 5.31 0.71
CA SER A 318 29.52 4.68 -0.12
C SER A 318 28.82 3.56 0.63
N TYR A 319 27.48 3.56 0.58
CA TYR A 319 26.60 2.58 1.22
C TYR A 319 25.95 1.61 0.22
N GLY A 320 26.24 1.76 -1.08
CA GLY A 320 25.62 0.96 -2.13
C GLY A 320 24.11 1.21 -2.25
N GLY A 321 23.36 0.18 -2.61
CA GLY A 321 21.90 0.23 -2.68
C GLY A 321 21.23 -0.10 -1.34
N LEU A 322 20.25 0.70 -0.92
CA LEU A 322 19.44 0.45 0.27
C LEU A 322 18.07 -0.10 -0.12
N ARG A 323 17.79 -1.36 0.24
CA ARG A 323 16.43 -1.89 0.29
C ARG A 323 15.98 -2.05 1.73
N TRP A 324 14.87 -1.42 2.09
CA TRP A 324 14.29 -1.55 3.42
C TRP A 324 12.84 -2.01 3.36
N THR A 325 12.56 -3.08 4.11
CA THR A 325 11.24 -3.73 4.16
C THR A 325 10.64 -3.85 5.57
N GLY A 326 11.48 -3.61 6.59
CA GLY A 326 11.16 -3.88 7.98
C GLY A 326 10.37 -2.77 8.66
N SER A 327 9.69 -3.11 9.76
CA SER A 327 9.13 -2.11 10.67
C SER A 327 10.23 -1.50 11.52
N THR A 328 10.11 -0.22 11.83
CA THR A 328 10.94 0.48 12.82
C THR A 328 10.07 0.94 14.00
N ALA A 329 10.69 1.55 15.01
CA ALA A 329 9.95 2.19 16.10
C ALA A 329 9.32 3.54 15.70
N ALA A 330 9.60 4.06 14.50
CA ALA A 330 9.19 5.38 14.06
C ALA A 330 7.66 5.56 14.02
N THR A 331 7.19 6.73 14.45
CA THR A 331 5.78 7.15 14.35
C THR A 331 5.66 8.41 13.48
N PRO A 332 4.47 8.77 12.99
CA PRO A 332 4.28 10.01 12.24
C PRO A 332 4.76 11.26 12.99
N GLU A 333 4.61 11.29 14.32
CA GLU A 333 5.03 12.40 15.18
C GLU A 333 6.53 12.36 15.51
N LYS A 334 7.16 11.20 15.39
CA LYS A 334 8.57 10.95 15.72
C LYS A 334 9.20 10.04 14.65
N PRO A 335 9.41 10.54 13.43
CA PRO A 335 10.04 9.77 12.37
C PRO A 335 11.51 9.49 12.71
N ILE A 336 12.04 8.38 12.22
CA ILE A 336 13.50 8.15 12.28
C ILE A 336 14.14 8.88 11.11
N THR A 337 15.18 9.65 11.40
CA THR A 337 15.92 10.42 10.40
C THR A 337 17.21 9.70 10.04
N ILE A 338 17.41 9.40 8.76
CA ILE A 338 18.66 8.92 8.18
C ILE A 338 19.32 10.10 7.48
N ARG A 339 20.48 10.53 7.96
CA ARG A 339 21.19 11.66 7.36
C ARG A 339 22.70 11.47 7.36
N SER A 340 23.36 12.14 6.44
CA SER A 340 24.82 12.21 6.43
C SER A 340 25.34 12.97 7.66
N LEU A 341 26.45 12.49 8.23
CA LEU A 341 27.13 13.12 9.36
C LEU A 341 27.72 14.47 8.94
N ASN A 342 28.44 14.51 7.81
CA ASN A 342 29.11 15.69 7.29
C ASN A 342 28.55 16.06 5.90
N GLY A 343 27.79 17.15 5.81
CA GLY A 343 27.23 17.61 4.54
C GLY A 343 26.55 16.48 3.78
N LYS A 344 26.91 16.24 2.51
CA LYS A 344 26.43 15.12 1.69
C LYS A 344 27.46 14.00 1.48
N GLY A 345 28.29 13.73 2.48
CA GLY A 345 29.37 12.73 2.42
C GLY A 345 28.93 11.26 2.38
N ALA A 346 27.69 10.95 2.78
CA ALA A 346 27.10 9.62 2.63
C ALA A 346 26.48 9.42 1.23
N HIS A 347 27.04 8.50 0.45
CA HIS A 347 26.63 8.19 -0.91
C HIS A 347 25.85 6.88 -1.02
N PHE A 348 24.78 6.87 -1.80
CA PHE A 348 23.97 5.71 -2.14
C PHE A 348 23.86 5.55 -3.66
N GLU A 349 23.71 4.31 -4.12
CA GLU A 349 23.36 4.05 -5.52
C GLU A 349 21.85 4.16 -5.77
N TRP A 350 21.04 3.75 -4.81
CA TRP A 350 19.58 3.85 -4.85
C TRP A 350 18.97 3.53 -3.48
N ILE A 351 17.72 3.94 -3.27
CA ILE A 351 16.91 3.68 -2.07
C ILE A 351 15.55 3.11 -2.49
N HIS A 352 15.17 1.97 -1.93
CA HIS A 352 13.89 1.29 -2.17
C HIS A 352 13.22 0.93 -0.83
N LEU A 353 12.04 1.49 -0.60
CA LEU A 353 11.23 1.29 0.61
C LEU A 353 9.93 0.56 0.27
N GLN A 354 9.65 -0.51 1.02
CA GLN A 354 8.45 -1.34 0.82
C GLN A 354 7.92 -1.94 2.13
N TRP A 355 6.73 -2.52 2.08
CA TRP A 355 6.06 -3.24 3.17
C TRP A 355 5.87 -2.44 4.46
N GLN A 356 6.78 -2.55 5.44
CA GLN A 356 6.62 -1.92 6.76
C GLN A 356 7.47 -0.66 6.95
N ALA A 357 8.10 -0.17 5.88
CA ALA A 357 9.00 0.99 5.86
C ALA A 357 8.28 2.35 5.98
N ASN A 358 7.64 2.64 7.12
CA ASN A 358 6.90 3.88 7.35
C ASN A 358 7.70 4.90 8.18
N ASN A 359 7.33 6.18 8.08
CA ASN A 359 7.80 7.25 8.98
C ASN A 359 9.34 7.44 8.94
N LEU A 360 9.90 7.43 7.74
CA LEU A 360 11.34 7.56 7.52
C LEU A 360 11.67 8.88 6.82
N THR A 361 12.68 9.56 7.32
CA THR A 361 13.20 10.80 6.73
C THR A 361 14.61 10.56 6.22
N PHE A 362 14.86 10.85 4.95
CA PHE A 362 16.18 10.84 4.33
C PHE A 362 16.63 12.28 4.12
N ARG A 363 17.80 12.64 4.66
CA ARG A 363 18.33 14.01 4.61
C ARG A 363 19.79 14.11 4.24
N ASP A 364 20.12 15.14 3.46
CA ASP A 364 21.50 15.53 3.15
C ASP A 364 22.33 14.36 2.57
N LEU A 365 21.74 13.52 1.72
CA LEU A 365 22.42 12.36 1.12
C LEU A 365 22.81 12.63 -0.34
N SER A 366 23.79 11.88 -0.82
CA SER A 366 24.25 11.87 -2.20
C SER A 366 23.79 10.58 -2.90
N LEU A 367 23.14 10.67 -4.06
CA LEU A 367 22.59 9.51 -4.79
C LEU A 367 23.01 9.52 -6.27
N TRP A 368 23.73 8.50 -6.71
CA TRP A 368 23.98 8.21 -8.13
C TRP A 368 24.51 6.78 -8.30
N PRO A 369 24.24 6.12 -9.44
CA PRO A 369 24.82 4.81 -9.73
C PRO A 369 26.32 4.92 -10.00
N THR A 370 27.12 3.97 -9.50
CA THR A 370 28.56 3.87 -9.85
C THR A 370 28.86 2.81 -10.91
N GLN A 371 27.91 1.91 -11.16
CA GLN A 371 27.98 0.85 -12.16
C GLN A 371 26.67 0.78 -12.96
N ALA A 372 26.68 0.05 -14.08
CA ALA A 372 25.46 -0.33 -14.80
C ALA A 372 24.44 -0.98 -13.82
N PRO A 373 23.11 -0.92 -14.08
CA PRO A 373 22.06 -1.14 -13.08
C PRO A 373 21.89 -2.58 -12.57
N VAL A 374 22.96 -3.22 -12.12
CA VAL A 374 22.97 -4.54 -11.51
C VAL A 374 22.29 -4.45 -10.14
N GLY A 375 21.14 -5.10 -10.00
CA GLY A 375 20.42 -5.18 -8.72
C GLY A 375 19.51 -4.00 -8.38
N ARG A 376 19.33 -3.01 -9.29
CA ARG A 376 18.39 -1.90 -9.09
C ARG A 376 16.95 -2.32 -9.43
N PRO A 377 16.01 -2.27 -8.49
CA PRO A 377 14.69 -2.89 -8.67
C PRO A 377 13.70 -2.14 -9.56
N THR A 378 13.73 -0.80 -9.62
CA THR A 378 12.57 -0.02 -10.10
C THR A 378 12.89 1.06 -11.13
N GLY A 379 14.12 1.13 -11.66
CA GLY A 379 14.52 2.19 -12.57
C GLY A 379 14.55 3.62 -11.95
N ASN A 380 14.16 3.78 -10.68
CA ASN A 380 14.15 5.02 -9.89
C ASN A 380 15.24 5.01 -8.80
N LEU A 381 15.88 6.15 -8.52
CA LEU A 381 16.97 6.26 -7.56
C LEU A 381 16.42 6.31 -6.14
N VAL A 382 15.23 6.90 -5.97
CA VAL A 382 14.43 6.79 -4.75
C VAL A 382 13.06 6.22 -5.13
N PHE A 383 12.68 5.12 -4.50
CA PHE A 383 11.39 4.48 -4.73
C PHE A 383 10.72 4.12 -3.40
N ALA A 384 9.55 4.70 -3.13
CA ALA A 384 8.70 4.36 -2.01
C ALA A 384 7.40 3.73 -2.52
N GLU A 385 7.10 2.51 -2.08
CA GLU A 385 5.90 1.79 -2.53
C GLU A 385 4.58 2.34 -1.95
N ARG A 386 3.46 1.86 -2.49
CA ARG A 386 2.11 2.35 -2.16
C ARG A 386 1.60 1.96 -0.76
N ASP A 387 2.15 0.89 -0.17
CA ASP A 387 1.66 0.32 1.10
C ASP A 387 2.34 0.93 2.35
N ILE A 388 3.19 1.94 2.15
CA ILE A 388 3.89 2.67 3.21
C ILE A 388 3.46 4.13 3.22
N SER A 389 3.84 4.90 4.24
CA SER A 389 3.39 6.29 4.44
C SER A 389 4.44 7.13 5.17
N ASN A 390 4.27 8.45 5.08
CA ASN A 390 5.09 9.45 5.78
C ASN A 390 6.58 9.34 5.45
N ILE A 391 6.90 9.35 4.15
CA ILE A 391 8.29 9.34 3.67
C ILE A 391 8.74 10.76 3.37
N VAL A 392 9.89 11.15 3.92
CA VAL A 392 10.49 12.46 3.66
C VAL A 392 11.81 12.29 2.92
N VAL A 393 11.95 12.99 1.81
CA VAL A 393 13.16 13.06 0.97
C VAL A 393 13.55 14.53 0.90
N ASP A 394 14.53 14.94 1.69
CA ASP A 394 14.79 16.36 1.97
C ASP A 394 16.28 16.72 1.82
N GLY A 395 16.61 17.63 0.93
CA GLY A 395 17.99 18.13 0.77
C GLY A 395 18.95 17.16 0.09
N LEU A 396 18.48 16.15 -0.65
CA LEU A 396 19.35 15.20 -1.34
C LEU A 396 20.02 15.84 -2.56
N ASP A 397 21.16 15.29 -2.96
CA ASP A 397 21.81 15.49 -4.27
C ASP A 397 21.65 14.20 -5.08
N ILE A 398 20.80 14.22 -6.11
CA ILE A 398 20.39 13.06 -6.89
C ILE A 398 20.85 13.25 -8.32
N ARG A 399 21.67 12.35 -8.83
CA ARG A 399 22.26 12.48 -10.16
C ARG A 399 22.12 11.19 -10.94
N GLY A 400 21.80 11.28 -12.24
CA GLY A 400 21.79 10.08 -13.06
C GLY A 400 23.18 9.50 -13.32
N ARG A 401 24.21 10.36 -13.27
CA ARG A 401 25.62 10.01 -13.25
C ARG A 401 26.38 10.95 -12.32
N VAL A 402 27.52 10.51 -11.80
CA VAL A 402 28.36 11.32 -10.90
C VAL A 402 28.78 12.66 -11.52
N ASP A 403 29.00 12.67 -12.83
CA ASP A 403 29.51 13.80 -13.61
C ASP A 403 28.41 14.73 -14.16
N ALA A 404 27.13 14.42 -13.93
CA ALA A 404 25.99 15.14 -14.50
C ALA A 404 26.07 16.68 -14.42
N PRO A 405 26.40 17.30 -13.27
CA PRO A 405 26.45 18.77 -13.17
C PRO A 405 27.48 19.43 -14.08
N ASN A 406 28.47 18.68 -14.56
CA ASN A 406 29.60 19.22 -15.32
C ASN A 406 29.58 18.80 -16.79
N SER A 407 28.93 17.69 -17.14
CA SER A 407 29.06 17.08 -18.47
C SER A 407 27.75 16.80 -19.20
N MET A 408 26.58 17.05 -18.60
CA MET A 408 25.28 16.67 -19.20
C MET A 408 25.03 17.25 -20.60
N PHE A 409 25.59 18.42 -20.92
CA PHE A 409 25.51 19.05 -22.25
C PHE A 409 26.47 18.45 -23.30
N THR A 410 27.22 17.41 -22.95
CA THR A 410 28.13 16.71 -23.87
C THR A 410 27.72 15.28 -24.13
N TRP A 411 26.68 14.80 -23.43
CA TRP A 411 26.25 13.42 -23.51
C TRP A 411 25.53 13.10 -24.82
N THR A 412 25.71 11.87 -25.29
CA THR A 412 24.99 11.35 -26.47
C THR A 412 23.56 10.94 -26.14
N VAL A 413 22.77 10.63 -27.17
CA VAL A 413 21.40 10.10 -27.02
C VAL A 413 21.42 8.78 -26.24
N GLU A 414 22.39 7.91 -26.50
CA GLU A 414 22.54 6.62 -25.83
C GLU A 414 22.86 6.80 -24.34
N GLU A 415 23.74 7.75 -24.00
CA GLU A 415 24.07 8.06 -22.62
C GLU A 415 22.86 8.59 -21.86
N TRP A 416 22.08 9.50 -22.46
CA TRP A 416 20.82 9.98 -21.90
C TRP A 416 19.77 8.87 -21.77
N SER A 417 19.66 7.99 -22.77
CA SER A 417 18.68 6.88 -22.77
C SER A 417 18.97 5.83 -21.71
N ALA A 418 20.22 5.71 -21.27
CA ALA A 418 20.64 4.78 -20.22
C ALA A 418 20.42 5.33 -18.80
N LEU A 419 19.99 6.57 -18.65
CA LEU A 419 19.91 7.22 -17.35
C LEU A 419 18.79 6.65 -16.47
N PRO A 420 19.00 6.65 -15.15
CA PRO A 420 17.97 6.37 -14.18
C PRO A 420 16.87 7.44 -14.13
N ASN A 421 15.68 7.09 -13.65
CA ASN A 421 14.72 8.05 -13.11
C ASN A 421 15.11 8.50 -11.69
N GLY A 422 14.61 9.66 -11.27
CA GLY A 422 14.88 10.27 -9.97
C GLY A 422 14.05 9.64 -8.85
N ILE A 423 13.00 10.34 -8.43
CA ILE A 423 12.16 10.01 -7.28
C ILE A 423 10.79 9.51 -7.76
N MET A 424 10.32 8.40 -7.20
CA MET A 424 8.94 7.91 -7.33
C MET A 424 8.36 7.58 -5.96
N ILE A 425 7.26 8.24 -5.59
CA ILE A 425 6.56 8.06 -4.32
C ILE A 425 5.14 7.51 -4.58
N GLY A 426 4.88 6.30 -4.10
CA GLY A 426 3.52 5.75 -3.92
C GLY A 426 2.94 6.01 -2.53
N ALA A 427 3.76 6.50 -1.59
CA ALA A 427 3.41 6.63 -0.19
C ALA A 427 2.66 7.94 0.12
N PRO A 428 1.44 7.92 0.69
CA PRO A 428 0.74 9.14 1.06
C PRO A 428 1.39 9.87 2.24
N ASN A 429 1.00 11.14 2.42
CA ASN A 429 1.47 12.04 3.47
C ASN A 429 3.00 12.22 3.45
N SER A 430 3.58 12.20 2.26
CA SER A 430 5.02 12.23 2.04
C SER A 430 5.49 13.62 1.61
N ARG A 431 6.79 13.88 1.74
CA ARG A 431 7.39 15.16 1.35
C ARG A 431 8.67 14.96 0.55
N ILE A 432 8.78 15.65 -0.56
CA ILE A 432 9.95 15.73 -1.43
C ILE A 432 10.37 17.20 -1.46
N ALA A 433 11.42 17.56 -0.72
CA ALA A 433 11.79 18.95 -0.54
C ALA A 433 13.26 19.26 -0.73
N ASN A 434 13.58 20.45 -1.24
CA ASN A 434 14.93 21.01 -1.26
C ASN A 434 15.99 20.12 -1.94
N ASN A 435 15.57 19.19 -2.80
CA ASN A 435 16.49 18.28 -3.47
C ASN A 435 17.10 18.95 -4.71
N THR A 436 18.34 18.62 -5.03
CA THR A 436 18.96 18.90 -6.32
C THR A 436 18.95 17.63 -7.15
N ILE A 437 18.33 17.65 -8.33
CA ILE A 437 18.17 16.51 -9.23
C ILE A 437 18.78 16.87 -10.57
N THR A 438 19.80 16.14 -11.02
CA THR A 438 20.58 16.52 -12.21
C THR A 438 20.83 15.36 -13.17
N GLY A 439 20.59 15.59 -14.46
CA GLY A 439 20.83 14.62 -15.54
C GLY A 439 20.10 13.31 -15.29
N ILE A 440 18.78 13.32 -15.41
CA ILE A 440 17.90 12.20 -15.02
C ILE A 440 16.91 11.85 -16.15
N GLY A 441 16.24 10.71 -16.00
CA GLY A 441 15.08 10.32 -16.81
C GLY A 441 13.85 11.20 -16.52
N PHE A 442 12.86 10.58 -15.87
CA PHE A 442 11.80 11.28 -15.15
C PHE A 442 12.31 11.77 -13.79
N ALA A 443 12.10 13.04 -13.45
CA ALA A 443 12.71 13.62 -12.25
C ALA A 443 11.93 13.31 -10.95
N ILE A 444 10.69 13.78 -10.81
CA ILE A 444 9.85 13.49 -9.64
C ILE A 444 8.49 12.95 -10.08
N GLN A 445 8.07 11.85 -9.48
CA GLN A 445 6.81 11.19 -9.78
C GLN A 445 6.07 10.81 -8.50
N THR A 446 4.75 10.97 -8.52
CA THR A 446 3.85 10.43 -7.49
C THR A 446 2.84 9.51 -8.14
N ARG A 447 2.40 8.50 -7.39
CA ARG A 447 1.45 7.52 -7.89
C ARG A 447 0.02 7.98 -7.60
N GLY A 448 -0.80 8.16 -8.63
CA GLY A 448 -2.11 8.79 -8.41
C GLY A 448 -3.16 7.94 -7.70
N ASP A 449 -3.00 6.60 -7.69
CA ASP A 449 -3.89 5.69 -6.97
C ASP A 449 -3.66 5.67 -5.44
N SER A 450 -2.56 6.23 -4.93
CA SER A 450 -2.10 5.99 -3.55
C SER A 450 -1.34 7.14 -2.87
N ALA A 451 -0.65 8.00 -3.62
CA ALA A 451 0.23 9.03 -3.08
C ALA A 451 -0.51 10.35 -2.80
N ASP A 452 -1.52 10.31 -1.93
CA ASP A 452 -2.28 11.50 -1.53
C ASP A 452 -1.53 12.35 -0.49
N ASN A 453 -1.86 13.64 -0.44
CA ASN A 453 -1.28 14.63 0.49
C ASN A 453 0.25 14.70 0.39
N VAL A 454 0.78 14.74 -0.83
CA VAL A 454 2.24 14.83 -1.05
C VAL A 454 2.67 16.28 -1.25
N ASP A 455 3.73 16.67 -0.55
CA ASP A 455 4.36 17.98 -0.70
C ASP A 455 5.63 17.89 -1.55
N ILE A 456 5.66 18.56 -2.68
CA ILE A 456 6.80 18.67 -3.59
C ILE A 456 7.27 20.13 -3.60
N THR A 457 8.28 20.46 -2.79
CA THR A 457 8.59 21.87 -2.47
C THR A 457 10.06 22.24 -2.61
N GLY A 458 10.36 23.32 -3.33
CA GLY A 458 11.72 23.90 -3.33
C GLY A 458 12.80 23.02 -3.97
N ASN A 459 12.42 22.05 -4.80
CA ASN A 459 13.37 21.19 -5.51
C ASN A 459 13.96 21.93 -6.72
N VAL A 460 15.21 21.63 -7.06
CA VAL A 460 15.91 22.10 -8.26
C VAL A 460 16.17 20.90 -9.17
N ILE A 461 15.51 20.86 -10.31
CA ILE A 461 15.67 19.86 -11.37
C ILE A 461 16.40 20.52 -12.52
N ASP A 462 17.53 19.95 -12.94
CA ASP A 462 18.35 20.48 -14.03
C ASP A 462 18.86 19.36 -14.95
N GLY A 463 18.39 19.32 -16.19
CA GLY A 463 18.72 18.24 -17.12
C GLY A 463 17.85 17.00 -16.91
N PHE A 464 16.86 16.82 -17.77
CA PHE A 464 15.96 15.66 -17.78
C PHE A 464 15.52 15.31 -19.21
N ASN A 465 15.08 14.06 -19.47
CA ASN A 465 14.62 13.59 -20.79
C ASN A 465 13.28 12.82 -20.75
N GLY A 466 12.51 13.11 -19.72
CA GLY A 466 11.11 12.71 -19.54
C GLY A 466 10.34 13.91 -18.97
N ASP A 467 9.54 13.71 -17.93
CA ASP A 467 8.86 14.82 -17.25
C ASP A 467 9.63 15.31 -16.02
N GLY A 468 9.52 16.60 -15.75
CA GLY A 468 10.03 17.23 -14.55
C GLY A 468 9.29 16.74 -13.30
N ILE A 469 7.98 16.98 -13.19
CA ILE A 469 7.18 16.57 -12.04
C ILE A 469 5.84 15.97 -12.48
N ARG A 470 5.49 14.80 -11.94
CA ARG A 470 4.17 14.15 -12.07
C ARG A 470 3.40 14.10 -10.74
N PRO A 471 2.58 15.11 -10.39
CA PRO A 471 1.83 15.17 -9.13
C PRO A 471 0.43 14.53 -9.26
N LEU A 472 0.37 13.20 -9.36
CA LEU A 472 -0.85 12.46 -9.72
C LEU A 472 -1.82 12.18 -8.56
N GLY A 473 -1.37 12.31 -7.30
CA GLY A 473 -2.20 12.05 -6.11
C GLY A 473 -3.09 13.24 -5.71
N ASP A 474 -4.12 12.98 -4.91
CA ASP A 474 -5.01 14.03 -4.41
C ASP A 474 -4.31 14.91 -3.36
N ASN A 475 -4.74 16.16 -3.26
CA ASN A 475 -4.23 17.16 -2.32
C ASN A 475 -2.71 17.36 -2.42
N THR A 476 -2.14 17.10 -3.59
CA THR A 476 -0.71 17.27 -3.86
C THR A 476 -0.39 18.75 -4.01
N ARG A 477 0.70 19.19 -3.37
CA ARG A 477 1.20 20.57 -3.44
C ARG A 477 2.55 20.61 -4.11
N VAL A 478 2.64 21.27 -5.25
CA VAL A 478 3.89 21.49 -6.00
C VAL A 478 4.23 22.97 -5.91
N ILE A 479 5.15 23.33 -5.02
CA ILE A 479 5.39 24.72 -4.63
C ILE A 479 6.87 25.12 -4.73
N GLY A 480 7.18 26.19 -5.45
CA GLY A 480 8.51 26.81 -5.41
C GLY A 480 9.62 25.95 -6.04
N ASN A 481 9.29 25.00 -6.92
CA ASN A 481 10.29 24.16 -7.58
C ASN A 481 10.87 24.87 -8.81
N ARG A 482 12.14 24.62 -9.13
CA ARG A 482 12.81 25.08 -10.34
C ARG A 482 13.10 23.89 -11.26
N ILE A 483 12.63 23.93 -12.50
CA ILE A 483 12.77 22.88 -13.50
C ILE A 483 13.44 23.49 -14.74
N THR A 484 14.66 23.06 -15.06
CA THR A 484 15.45 23.58 -16.18
C THR A 484 16.03 22.49 -17.07
N ASN A 485 16.22 22.83 -18.35
CA ASN A 485 16.94 22.04 -19.35
C ASN A 485 16.33 20.65 -19.65
N SER A 486 15.41 20.59 -20.60
CA SER A 486 14.90 19.31 -21.13
C SER A 486 15.68 18.87 -22.37
N PHE A 487 15.98 17.58 -22.45
CA PHE A 487 16.75 16.93 -23.50
C PHE A 487 15.87 15.99 -24.32
N ASN A 488 15.62 16.34 -25.58
CA ASN A 488 14.76 15.54 -26.47
C ASN A 488 15.58 14.43 -27.14
N LEU A 489 15.15 13.18 -26.93
CA LEU A 489 15.78 11.98 -27.49
C LEU A 489 15.09 11.41 -28.74
N SER A 490 14.07 12.09 -29.26
CA SER A 490 13.24 11.62 -30.40
C SER A 490 12.63 10.24 -30.19
N ASN A 491 12.31 9.91 -28.93
CA ASN A 491 11.77 8.61 -28.52
C ASN A 491 10.22 8.56 -28.50
N GLY A 492 9.56 9.65 -28.93
CA GLY A 492 8.10 9.77 -28.93
C GLY A 492 7.50 10.13 -27.57
N ASN A 493 8.31 10.36 -26.53
CA ASN A 493 7.82 10.95 -25.28
C ASN A 493 7.57 12.45 -25.49
N HIS A 494 6.44 12.94 -24.96
CA HIS A 494 6.19 14.37 -24.86
C HIS A 494 6.58 14.83 -23.47
N ASP A 495 7.76 15.44 -23.36
CA ASP A 495 8.28 15.92 -22.09
C ASP A 495 7.46 17.13 -21.59
N ASP A 496 7.10 17.10 -20.32
CA ASP A 496 6.41 18.18 -19.61
C ASP A 496 7.26 18.70 -18.44
N GLY A 497 7.22 20.01 -18.19
CA GLY A 497 7.76 20.57 -16.95
C GLY A 497 7.01 20.03 -15.74
N ILE A 498 5.68 20.16 -15.74
CA ILE A 498 4.77 19.53 -14.77
C ILE A 498 3.60 18.90 -15.52
N GLN A 499 3.40 17.59 -15.36
CA GLN A 499 2.30 16.85 -15.98
C GLN A 499 1.40 16.19 -14.94
N SER A 500 0.08 16.42 -15.00
CA SER A 500 -0.87 15.62 -14.22
C SER A 500 -2.03 15.14 -15.07
N TRP A 501 -2.63 14.03 -14.65
CA TRP A 501 -3.85 13.50 -15.25
C TRP A 501 -4.66 12.71 -14.23
N VAL A 502 -5.95 12.51 -14.51
CA VAL A 502 -6.82 11.76 -13.63
C VAL A 502 -6.50 10.27 -13.72
N THR A 503 -6.12 9.69 -12.59
CA THR A 503 -5.72 8.27 -12.48
C THR A 503 -6.72 7.42 -11.70
N LYS A 504 -7.55 8.03 -10.84
CA LYS A 504 -8.55 7.36 -9.98
C LYS A 504 -9.85 8.16 -9.90
N ASN A 505 -10.97 7.47 -9.66
CA ASN A 505 -12.29 8.04 -9.33
C ASN A 505 -12.89 9.05 -10.31
N GLY A 506 -12.31 9.19 -11.52
CA GLY A 506 -12.80 10.12 -12.53
C GLY A 506 -12.64 11.60 -12.19
N VAL A 507 -11.86 11.96 -11.16
CA VAL A 507 -11.50 13.35 -10.80
C VAL A 507 -10.22 13.36 -9.95
N GLN A 508 -9.33 14.36 -10.15
CA GLN A 508 -8.23 14.65 -9.21
C GLN A 508 -8.62 15.83 -8.32
N VAL A 509 -8.45 15.68 -7.00
CA VAL A 509 -8.93 16.68 -6.02
C VAL A 509 -7.76 17.43 -5.40
N GLY A 510 -7.87 18.75 -5.29
CA GLY A 510 -7.03 19.58 -4.43
C GLY A 510 -5.59 19.77 -4.91
N LEU A 511 -5.31 19.57 -6.21
CA LEU A 511 -3.98 19.82 -6.78
C LEU A 511 -3.62 21.31 -6.71
N ARG A 512 -2.42 21.64 -6.21
CA ARG A 512 -1.93 23.01 -6.12
C ARG A 512 -0.56 23.13 -6.77
N LEU A 513 -0.45 24.00 -7.78
CA LEU A 513 0.77 24.32 -8.52
C LEU A 513 1.08 25.79 -8.31
N GLU A 514 2.05 26.10 -7.45
CA GLU A 514 2.29 27.47 -7.02
C GLU A 514 3.78 27.86 -7.07
N GLU A 515 4.10 29.06 -7.54
CA GLU A 515 5.45 29.65 -7.43
C GLU A 515 6.57 28.83 -8.08
N ASN A 516 6.24 27.91 -9.00
CA ASN A 516 7.22 27.11 -9.71
C ASN A 516 7.85 27.90 -10.86
N VAL A 517 9.09 27.56 -11.20
CA VAL A 517 9.86 28.16 -12.30
C VAL A 517 10.24 27.05 -13.28
N ILE A 518 9.69 27.12 -14.50
CA ILE A 518 9.95 26.18 -15.58
C ILE A 518 10.65 26.92 -16.71
N ILE A 519 11.88 26.53 -17.04
CA ILE A 519 12.68 27.13 -18.13
C ILE A 519 13.18 26.01 -19.03
N GLY A 520 12.68 25.94 -20.26
CA GLY A 520 12.97 24.80 -21.12
C GLY A 520 14.45 24.65 -21.49
N TRP A 521 15.19 25.76 -21.59
CA TRP A 521 16.60 25.72 -21.96
C TRP A 521 17.39 26.92 -21.46
N THR A 522 18.53 26.64 -20.82
CA THR A 522 19.58 27.61 -20.44
C THR A 522 20.97 27.15 -20.90
N GLY A 523 21.07 25.99 -21.56
CA GLY A 523 22.32 25.45 -22.10
C GLY A 523 22.83 26.16 -23.36
N PRO A 524 23.89 25.62 -23.99
CA PRO A 524 24.48 26.20 -25.18
C PRO A 524 23.45 26.44 -26.31
N PRO A 525 23.51 27.58 -27.01
CA PRO A 525 22.71 27.80 -28.21
C PRO A 525 23.02 26.74 -29.28
N GLY A 526 22.00 26.18 -29.92
CA GLY A 526 22.16 25.20 -31.00
C GLY A 526 22.52 23.78 -30.56
N HIS A 527 22.43 23.47 -29.26
CA HIS A 527 22.64 22.11 -28.77
C HIS A 527 21.68 21.12 -29.47
N PRO A 528 22.18 19.99 -30.02
CA PRO A 528 21.37 19.11 -30.88
C PRO A 528 20.23 18.41 -30.14
N LEU A 529 20.38 18.18 -28.83
CA LEU A 529 19.35 17.56 -27.99
C LEU A 529 18.46 18.56 -27.26
N ARG A 530 18.54 19.87 -27.57
CA ARG A 530 17.66 20.85 -26.93
C ARG A 530 16.21 20.48 -27.24
N ALA A 531 15.41 20.22 -26.21
CA ALA A 531 13.98 20.07 -26.38
C ALA A 531 13.37 21.40 -26.83
N VAL A 532 12.73 21.38 -28.00
CA VAL A 532 11.96 22.52 -28.52
C VAL A 532 10.46 22.36 -28.24
N ASP A 533 10.08 21.15 -27.82
CA ASP A 533 8.73 20.64 -27.63
C ASP A 533 8.35 20.41 -26.16
N LEU A 534 9.21 20.78 -25.21
CA LEU A 534 8.89 20.75 -23.79
C LEU A 534 7.63 21.58 -23.51
N GLN A 535 6.60 20.91 -23.01
CA GLN A 535 5.39 21.54 -22.52
C GLN A 535 5.63 22.13 -21.13
N GLY A 536 4.95 23.23 -20.78
CA GLY A 536 5.15 23.85 -19.47
C GLY A 536 4.42 23.10 -18.35
N ILE A 537 3.16 23.46 -18.12
CA ILE A 537 2.26 22.75 -17.20
C ILE A 537 1.13 22.14 -18.03
N GLY A 538 1.09 20.81 -18.09
CA GLY A 538 0.05 20.04 -18.78
C GLY A 538 -0.85 19.28 -17.81
N LEU A 539 -2.16 19.54 -17.86
CA LEU A 539 -3.17 18.82 -17.09
C LEU A 539 -4.17 18.18 -18.06
N PHE A 540 -4.21 16.85 -18.09
CA PHE A 540 -4.91 16.10 -19.13
C PHE A 540 -5.84 15.00 -18.58
N ASP A 541 -6.69 14.46 -19.47
CA ASP A 541 -7.45 13.22 -19.27
C ASP A 541 -8.33 13.15 -18.01
N GLY A 542 -8.95 14.26 -17.61
CA GLY A 542 -10.08 14.24 -16.67
C GLY A 542 -10.24 15.51 -15.85
N PRO A 543 -11.32 15.62 -15.06
CA PRO A 543 -11.62 16.82 -14.31
C PRO A 543 -10.69 17.00 -13.09
N PHE A 544 -10.41 18.26 -12.77
CA PHE A 544 -9.66 18.66 -11.58
C PHE A 544 -10.54 19.51 -10.66
N GLU A 545 -10.83 19.02 -9.46
CA GLU A 545 -11.64 19.74 -8.46
C GLU A 545 -10.74 20.46 -7.46
N GLY A 546 -11.00 21.75 -7.22
CA GLY A 546 -10.17 22.53 -6.28
C GLY A 546 -8.74 22.79 -6.77
N LEU A 547 -8.51 22.72 -8.08
CA LEU A 547 -7.24 23.04 -8.72
C LEU A 547 -6.82 24.49 -8.45
N VAL A 548 -5.57 24.68 -8.03
CA VAL A 548 -4.94 26.00 -7.91
C VAL A 548 -3.70 26.05 -8.80
N ILE A 549 -3.66 27.00 -9.73
CA ILE A 549 -2.45 27.36 -10.48
C ILE A 549 -2.17 28.83 -10.23
N ARG A 550 -1.06 29.15 -9.55
CA ARG A 550 -0.80 30.53 -9.10
C ARG A 550 0.68 30.88 -9.13
N ASN A 551 1.04 32.06 -9.65
CA ASN A 551 2.40 32.61 -9.60
C ASN A 551 3.51 31.72 -10.20
N ASN A 552 3.19 30.82 -11.13
CA ASN A 552 4.20 30.03 -11.82
C ASN A 552 4.83 30.85 -12.96
N LEU A 553 6.15 30.76 -13.13
CA LEU A 553 6.87 31.25 -14.31
C LEU A 553 7.09 30.08 -15.26
N VAL A 554 6.59 30.20 -16.49
CA VAL A 554 6.79 29.21 -17.54
C VAL A 554 7.43 29.88 -18.76
N ALA A 555 8.65 29.49 -19.07
CA ALA A 555 9.44 29.97 -20.20
C ALA A 555 9.88 28.78 -21.09
N VAL A 556 8.98 28.35 -21.97
CA VAL A 556 9.19 27.25 -22.92
C VAL A 556 8.92 27.72 -24.35
N THR A 557 9.42 26.98 -25.34
CA THR A 557 9.22 27.28 -26.77
C THR A 557 7.99 26.58 -27.37
N HIS A 558 7.43 25.61 -26.66
CA HIS A 558 6.23 24.92 -27.08
C HIS A 558 4.98 25.82 -26.97
N VAL A 559 3.95 25.54 -27.77
CA VAL A 559 2.69 26.31 -27.78
C VAL A 559 1.88 26.12 -26.49
N TRP A 560 2.08 25.02 -25.79
CA TRP A 560 1.43 24.72 -24.51
C TRP A 560 2.33 25.15 -23.35
N GLY A 561 2.19 26.42 -22.95
CA GLY A 561 2.81 26.96 -21.74
C GLY A 561 2.10 26.46 -20.47
N ILE A 562 0.82 26.77 -20.31
CA ILE A 562 -0.04 26.18 -19.28
C ILE A 562 -1.32 25.72 -19.99
N ALA A 563 -1.63 24.44 -19.90
CA ALA A 563 -2.81 23.86 -20.51
C ALA A 563 -3.52 22.93 -19.51
N ALA A 564 -4.85 23.07 -19.42
CA ALA A 564 -5.70 22.22 -18.62
C ALA A 564 -6.92 21.81 -19.47
N TYR A 565 -7.05 20.51 -19.71
CA TYR A 565 -8.02 19.92 -20.64
C TYR A 565 -9.05 19.05 -19.95
#